data_AF-A0A370ELB0-F1
#
_entry.id   AF-A0A370ELB0-F1
#
_cell.length_a   1.000
_cell.length_b   1.000
_cell.length_c   1.000
_cell.angle_alpha   90.00
_cell.angle_beta   90.00
_cell.angle_gamma   90.00
#
_symmetry.space_group_name_H-M   'P 1'
#
loop_
_entity.id
_entity.type
_entity.pdbx_description
1 polymer ?
#
loop_
_entity_poly.entity_id
_entity_poly.type
_entity_poly.pdbx_seq_one_letter_code
_entity_poly.pdbx_strand_id
1 'polypeptide(L)'
;MKKKTFRKLEIVLHFVTVFILIIKGVDEMSRRLYFPGCIILGLAITILIITIFWKTLYISPKNARQICYYLEAPALLITSYVLYLEDKPFLPHLFLTAALLYPMVGFLSSKKPKDLKKHGF
;
A
#
# COMPACT_ATOMS: atom_id res chain seq x y z
N MET A 1 -8.35 -18.75 -13.00
CA MET A 1 -8.65 -18.65 -11.54
C MET A 1 -9.86 -17.74 -11.30
N LYS A 2 -10.79 -18.11 -10.40
CA LYS A 2 -12.06 -17.38 -10.18
C LYS A 2 -11.79 -15.97 -9.62
N LYS A 3 -12.38 -14.92 -10.19
CA LYS A 3 -12.23 -13.49 -9.80
C LYS A 3 -12.42 -13.20 -8.30
N LYS A 4 -13.12 -14.08 -7.55
CA LYS A 4 -13.31 -13.98 -6.10
C LYS A 4 -12.02 -14.22 -5.30
N THR A 5 -11.13 -15.11 -5.75
CA THR A 5 -9.90 -15.45 -5.03
C THR A 5 -8.89 -14.31 -5.09
N PHE A 6 -8.72 -13.68 -6.25
CA PHE A 6 -7.86 -12.50 -6.41
C PHE A 6 -8.28 -11.35 -5.48
N ARG A 7 -9.57 -11.08 -5.35
CA ARG A 7 -10.07 -10.02 -4.46
C ARG A 7 -9.77 -10.27 -2.98
N LYS A 8 -9.83 -11.54 -2.53
CA LYS A 8 -9.44 -11.88 -1.16
C LYS A 8 -7.94 -11.68 -0.95
N LEU A 9 -7.13 -12.03 -1.95
CA LEU A 9 -5.69 -11.86 -1.90
C LEU A 9 -5.28 -10.39 -1.84
N GLU A 10 -5.93 -9.50 -2.62
CA GLU A 10 -5.70 -8.05 -2.56
C GLU A 10 -5.97 -7.49 -1.14
N ILE A 11 -7.09 -7.88 -0.52
CA ILE A 11 -7.43 -7.44 0.84
C ILE A 11 -6.38 -7.92 1.86
N VAL A 12 -5.96 -9.19 1.75
CA VAL A 12 -4.90 -9.73 2.62
C VAL A 12 -3.59 -8.99 2.41
N LEU A 13 -3.23 -8.68 1.16
CA LEU A 13 -2.04 -7.90 0.84
C LEU A 13 -2.07 -6.53 1.51
N HIS A 14 -3.17 -5.79 1.41
CA HIS A 14 -3.31 -4.48 2.08
C HIS A 14 -3.16 -4.61 3.60
N PHE A 15 -3.79 -5.62 4.21
CA PHE A 15 -3.67 -5.87 5.64
C PHE A 15 -2.23 -6.18 6.07
N VAL A 16 -1.53 -7.04 5.33
CA VAL A 16 -0.13 -7.38 5.60
C VAL A 16 0.77 -6.14 5.45
N THR A 17 0.54 -5.35 4.40
CA THR A 17 1.29 -4.12 4.13
C THR A 17 1.12 -3.12 5.27
N VAL A 18 -0.12 -2.87 5.68
CA VAL A 18 -0.43 -1.99 6.81
C VAL A 18 0.22 -2.47 8.10
N PHE A 19 0.18 -3.77 8.37
CA PHE A 19 0.81 -4.33 9.57
C PHE A 19 2.33 -4.10 9.60
N ILE A 20 3.00 -4.30 8.45
CA ILE A 20 4.43 -4.01 8.29
C ILE A 20 4.72 -2.52 8.50
N LEU A 21 3.90 -1.63 7.92
CA LEU A 21 4.06 -0.18 8.06
C LEU A 21 3.84 0.28 9.50
N ILE A 22 2.89 -0.30 10.23
CA ILE A 22 2.69 -0.01 11.67
C ILE A 22 3.93 -0.40 12.47
N ILE A 23 4.43 -1.63 12.27
CA ILE A 23 5.64 -2.10 12.98
C ILE A 23 6.82 -1.16 12.70
N LYS A 24 7.07 -0.83 11.43
CA LYS A 24 8.18 0.05 11.06
C LYS A 24 7.98 1.46 11.59
N GLY A 25 6.78 2.02 11.51
CA GLY A 25 6.49 3.33 12.06
C GLY A 25 6.69 3.41 13.58
N VAL A 26 6.37 2.35 14.33
CA VAL A 26 6.67 2.26 15.78
C VAL A 26 8.17 2.12 16.05
N ASP A 27 8.91 1.34 15.25
CA ASP A 27 10.38 1.25 15.31
C ASP A 27 11.02 2.64 15.08
N GLU A 28 10.57 3.39 14.08
CA GLU A 28 11.03 4.75 13.81
C GLU A 28 10.76 5.72 14.96
N MET A 29 9.55 5.68 15.54
CA MET A 29 9.23 6.48 16.72
C MET A 29 10.10 6.11 17.93
N SER A 30 10.42 4.82 18.11
CA SER A 30 11.29 4.33 19.17
C SER A 30 12.74 4.83 19.00
N ARG A 31 13.17 5.01 17.75
CA ARG A 31 14.46 5.59 17.36
C ARG A 31 14.50 7.12 17.41
N ARG A 32 13.42 7.77 17.87
CA ARG A 32 13.22 9.24 17.90
C ARG A 32 13.20 9.90 16.52
N LEU A 33 13.00 9.12 15.46
CA LEU A 33 12.77 9.60 14.10
C LEU A 33 11.27 9.90 13.93
N TYR A 34 10.78 10.87 14.72
CA TYR A 34 9.35 11.18 14.82
C TYR A 34 8.75 11.64 13.50
N PHE A 35 9.49 12.42 12.70
CA PHE A 35 8.97 12.96 11.45
C PHE A 35 8.57 11.85 10.44
N PRO A 36 9.49 10.95 10.00
CA PRO A 36 9.10 9.85 9.12
C PRO A 36 8.18 8.84 9.82
N GLY A 37 8.38 8.56 11.11
CA GLY A 37 7.55 7.63 11.87
C GLY A 37 6.08 8.04 11.92
N CYS A 38 5.79 9.31 12.18
CA CYS A 38 4.42 9.85 12.20
C CYS A 38 3.76 9.79 10.83
N ILE A 39 4.50 10.07 9.75
CA ILE A 39 3.95 10.00 8.38
C ILE A 39 3.61 8.55 8.02
N ILE A 40 4.53 7.61 8.28
CA ILE A 40 4.32 6.18 8.02
C ILE A 40 3.11 5.66 8.82
N LEU A 41 3.04 5.97 10.12
CA LEU A 41 1.91 5.56 10.97
C LEU A 41 0.59 6.19 10.54
N GLY A 42 0.59 7.49 10.24
CA GLY A 42 -0.61 8.20 9.78
C GLY A 42 -1.17 7.60 8.49
N LEU A 43 -0.30 7.27 7.53
CA LEU A 43 -0.69 6.58 6.31
C LEU A 43 -1.21 5.16 6.61
N ALA A 44 -0.50 4.38 7.43
CA ALA A 44 -0.90 3.02 7.78
C ALA A 44 -2.28 2.98 8.47
N ILE A 45 -2.54 3.89 9.41
CA ILE A 45 -3.83 4.01 10.09
C ILE A 45 -4.93 4.40 9.09
N THR A 46 -4.64 5.34 8.19
CA THR A 46 -5.60 5.77 7.17
C THR A 46 -5.98 4.61 6.23
N ILE A 47 -5.00 3.83 5.78
CA ILE A 47 -5.23 2.63 4.96
C ILE A 47 -6.05 1.60 5.73
N LEU A 48 -5.75 1.38 7.02
CA LEU A 48 -6.50 0.45 7.88
C LEU A 48 -7.96 0.86 8.01
N ILE A 49 -8.21 2.15 8.28
CA ILE A 49 -9.56 2.73 8.39
C ILE A 49 -10.32 2.53 7.08
N ILE A 50 -9.72 2.86 5.94
CA ILE A 50 -10.37 2.68 4.64
C ILE A 50 -10.66 1.20 4.38
N THR A 51 -9.73 0.30 4.73
CA THR A 51 -9.87 -1.14 4.51
C THR A 51 -10.99 -1.76 5.34
N ILE A 52 -11.17 -1.32 6.59
CA ILE A 52 -12.19 -1.86 7.51
C ILE A 52 -13.53 -1.15 7.32
N PHE A 53 -13.53 0.18 7.24
CA PHE A 53 -14.72 1.02 7.30
C PHE A 53 -15.20 1.52 5.93
N TRP A 54 -14.75 0.93 4.81
CA TRP A 54 -15.20 1.35 3.47
C TRP A 54 -16.72 1.43 3.32
N LYS A 55 -17.48 0.54 4.00
CA LYS A 55 -18.95 0.57 4.01
C LYS A 55 -19.49 1.81 4.71
N THR A 56 -18.92 2.15 5.88
CA THR A 56 -19.31 3.32 6.68
C THR A 56 -18.92 4.62 5.99
N LEU A 57 -17.83 4.62 5.22
CA LEU A 57 -17.36 5.76 4.42
C LEU A 57 -18.13 5.91 3.09
N TYR A 58 -19.12 5.07 2.81
CA TYR A 58 -19.88 5.06 1.55
C TYR A 58 -19.01 4.91 0.28
N ILE A 59 -17.82 4.31 0.41
CA ILE A 59 -16.88 4.11 -0.69
C ILE A 59 -17.16 2.78 -1.36
N SER A 60 -17.20 2.73 -2.70
CA SER A 60 -17.32 1.44 -3.39
C SER A 60 -16.12 0.55 -3.08
N PRO A 61 -16.28 -0.77 -2.93
CA PRO A 61 -15.17 -1.65 -2.54
C PRO A 61 -14.05 -1.65 -3.59
N LYS A 62 -14.34 -1.28 -4.85
CA LYS A 62 -13.30 -1.11 -5.88
C LYS A 62 -12.45 0.13 -5.63
N ASN A 63 -13.10 1.26 -5.35
CA ASN A 63 -12.41 2.52 -5.11
C ASN A 63 -11.61 2.48 -3.81
N ALA A 64 -12.13 1.83 -2.76
CA ALA A 64 -11.40 1.64 -1.50
C ALA A 64 -10.05 0.93 -1.73
N ARG A 65 -10.02 -0.15 -2.53
CA ARG A 65 -8.77 -0.85 -2.87
C ARG A 65 -7.80 0.02 -3.65
N GLN A 66 -8.30 0.79 -4.62
CA GLN A 66 -7.45 1.71 -5.39
C GLN A 66 -6.80 2.76 -4.49
N ILE A 67 -7.59 3.36 -3.60
CA ILE A 67 -7.08 4.33 -2.65
C ILE A 67 -6.01 3.70 -1.76
N CYS A 68 -6.20 2.45 -1.30
CA CYS A 68 -5.18 1.73 -0.53
C CYS A 68 -3.88 1.60 -1.31
N TYR A 69 -3.90 1.17 -2.58
CA TYR A 69 -2.69 1.10 -3.41
C TYR A 69 -1.97 2.45 -3.54
N TYR A 70 -2.72 3.53 -3.74
CA TYR A 70 -2.15 4.88 -3.89
C TYR A 70 -1.64 5.48 -2.58
N LEU A 71 -2.16 5.05 -1.42
CA LEU A 71 -1.67 5.47 -0.10
C LEU A 71 -0.49 4.60 0.38
N GLU A 72 -0.50 3.31 0.05
CA GLU A 72 0.59 2.39 0.39
C GLU A 72 1.86 2.73 -0.39
N ALA A 73 1.74 3.17 -1.65
CA ALA A 73 2.89 3.54 -2.48
C ALA A 73 3.79 4.62 -1.85
N PRO A 74 3.30 5.81 -1.44
CA PRO A 74 4.11 6.81 -0.76
C PRO A 74 4.58 6.34 0.62
N ALA A 75 3.79 5.55 1.35
CA ALA A 75 4.23 4.99 2.63
C ALA A 75 5.44 4.04 2.47
N LEU A 76 5.41 3.18 1.44
CA LEU A 76 6.50 2.28 1.08
C LEU A 76 7.71 3.06 0.56
N LEU A 77 7.50 4.15 -0.19
CA LEU A 77 8.58 5.02 -0.69
C LEU A 77 9.31 5.70 0.47
N ILE A 78 8.58 6.29 1.42
CA ILE A 78 9.17 6.91 2.62
C ILE A 78 9.91 5.84 3.43
N THR A 79 9.33 4.66 3.59
CA THR A 79 9.97 3.54 4.29
C THR A 79 11.29 3.13 3.61
N SER A 80 11.30 3.03 2.27
CA SER A 80 12.52 2.78 1.50
C SER A 80 13.58 3.85 1.75
N TYR A 81 13.20 5.12 1.74
CA TYR A 81 14.13 6.23 1.95
C TYR A 81 14.74 6.19 3.35
N VAL A 82 13.92 5.94 4.37
CA VAL A 82 14.39 5.82 5.75
C VAL A 82 15.33 4.64 5.89
N LEU A 83 14.99 3.47 5.35
CA LEU A 83 15.86 2.29 5.37
C LEU A 83 17.19 2.51 4.65
N TYR A 84 17.18 3.34 3.59
CA TYR A 84 18.41 3.74 2.89
C TYR A 84 19.31 4.60 3.78
N LEU A 85 18.73 5.56 4.51
CA LEU A 85 19.45 6.36 5.50
C LEU A 85 19.96 5.54 6.70
N GLU A 86 19.32 4.40 7.00
CA GLU A 86 19.77 3.43 8.01
C GLU A 86 20.87 2.48 7.52
N ASP A 87 21.42 2.69 6.32
CA ASP A 87 22.44 1.85 5.67
C ASP A 87 22.05 0.37 5.60
N LYS A 88 20.75 0.08 5.42
CA LYS A 88 20.28 -1.30 5.23
C LYS A 88 20.62 -1.77 3.81
N PRO A 89 21.27 -2.93 3.64
CA PRO A 89 21.87 -3.30 2.36
C PRO A 89 20.85 -3.66 1.26
N PHE A 90 19.73 -4.30 1.62
CA PHE A 90 18.79 -4.85 0.63
C PHE A 90 17.33 -4.37 0.81
N LEU A 91 16.93 -4.08 2.05
CA LEU A 91 15.56 -3.66 2.37
C LEU A 91 15.10 -2.41 1.61
N PRO A 92 15.92 -1.35 1.41
CA PRO A 92 15.48 -0.17 0.67
C PRO A 92 15.04 -0.51 -0.75
N HIS A 93 15.82 -1.32 -1.47
CA HIS A 93 15.52 -1.70 -2.85
C HIS A 93 14.21 -2.50 -2.97
N LEU A 94 13.91 -3.37 -1.99
CA LEU A 94 12.64 -4.09 -1.93
C LEU A 94 11.46 -3.12 -1.77
N PHE A 95 11.54 -2.21 -0.80
CA PHE A 95 10.47 -1.25 -0.53
C PHE A 95 10.30 -0.24 -1.66
N LEU A 96 11.39 0.17 -2.32
CA LEU A 96 11.35 1.02 -3.51
C LEU A 96 10.64 0.33 -4.68
N THR A 97 10.99 -0.94 -4.92
CA THR A 97 10.36 -1.73 -5.98
C THR A 97 8.87 -1.92 -5.68
N ALA A 98 8.52 -2.19 -4.41
CA ALA A 98 7.13 -2.27 -3.98
C ALA A 98 6.39 -0.93 -4.19
N ALA A 99 7.00 0.20 -3.82
CA ALA A 99 6.42 1.52 -4.00
C ALA A 99 6.08 1.85 -5.47
N LEU A 100 6.85 1.31 -6.42
CA LEU A 100 6.58 1.45 -7.86
C LEU A 100 5.52 0.45 -8.36
N LEU A 101 5.52 -0.78 -7.85
CA LEU A 101 4.57 -1.81 -8.27
C LEU A 101 3.15 -1.56 -7.77
N TYR A 102 2.97 -1.05 -6.55
CA TYR A 102 1.65 -0.78 -5.98
C TYR A 102 0.77 0.14 -6.85
N PRO A 103 1.23 1.31 -7.33
CA PRO A 103 0.42 2.16 -8.20
C PRO A 103 0.21 1.54 -9.59
N MET A 104 1.17 0.75 -10.12
CA MET A 104 0.96 -0.01 -11.36
C MET A 104 -0.16 -1.04 -11.20
N VAL A 105 -0.16 -1.80 -10.11
CA VAL A 105 -1.20 -2.78 -9.80
C VAL A 105 -2.54 -2.08 -9.54
N GLY A 106 -2.54 -0.95 -8.81
CA GLY A 106 -3.73 -0.12 -8.61
C GLY A 106 -4.34 0.36 -9.92
N PHE A 107 -3.50 0.78 -10.88
CA PHE A 107 -3.92 1.17 -12.23
C PHE A 107 -4.46 -0.02 -13.03
N LEU A 108 -3.81 -1.18 -13.00
CA LEU A 108 -4.31 -2.39 -13.68
C LEU A 108 -5.64 -2.86 -13.10
N SER A 109 -5.79 -2.83 -11.76
CA SER A 109 -7.04 -3.14 -11.05
C SER A 109 -8.17 -2.12 -11.36
N SER A 110 -7.81 -0.92 -11.82
CA SER A 110 -8.75 0.12 -12.24
C SER A 110 -9.44 -0.15 -13.58
N LYS A 111 -8.73 -0.76 -14.55
CA LYS A 111 -9.26 -0.92 -15.90
C LYS A 111 -10.38 -1.97 -15.93
N LYS A 112 -11.50 -1.64 -16.59
CA LYS A 112 -12.53 -2.65 -16.89
C LYS A 112 -11.94 -3.63 -17.92
N PRO A 113 -12.13 -4.94 -17.79
CA PRO A 113 -11.56 -5.93 -18.71
C PRO A 113 -12.04 -5.77 -20.17
N LYS A 114 -13.10 -4.99 -20.43
CA LYS A 114 -13.53 -4.65 -21.79
C LYS A 114 -12.62 -3.64 -22.51
N ASP A 115 -11.88 -2.78 -21.79
CA ASP A 115 -10.98 -1.80 -22.42
C ASP A 115 -9.60 -2.35 -22.73
N LEU A 116 -9.15 -3.41 -22.04
CA LEU A 116 -7.87 -4.06 -22.34
C LEU A 116 -7.87 -4.76 -23.71
N LYS A 117 -9.01 -5.36 -24.11
CA LYS A 117 -9.17 -5.96 -25.44
C LYS A 117 -9.20 -4.94 -26.59
N LYS A 118 -9.49 -3.67 -26.32
CA LYS A 118 -9.52 -2.62 -27.35
C LYS A 118 -8.13 -2.09 -27.70
N HIS A 119 -7.12 -2.37 -26.87
CA HIS A 119 -5.75 -1.88 -27.02
C HIS A 119 -4.70 -2.98 -27.26
N GLY A 120 -5.12 -4.18 -27.68
CA GLY A 120 -4.22 -5.16 -28.30
C GLY A 120 -3.19 -5.83 -27.37
N PHE A 121 -3.58 -6.19 -26.15
CA PHE A 121 -2.87 -7.18 -25.34
C PHE A 121 -3.65 -8.49 -25.25
#